data_AF-A0A938GR12-F1
#
_entry.id   AF-A0A938GR12-F1
#
_cell.length_a   1.000
_cell.length_b   1.000
_cell.length_c   1.000
_cell.angle_alpha   90.00
_cell.angle_beta   90.00
_cell.angle_gamma   90.00
#
_symmetry.space_group_name_H-M   'P 1'
#
loop_
_entity.id
_entity.type
_entity.pdbx_description
1 polymer ?
#
loop_
_entity_poly.entity_id
_entity_poly.type
_entity_poly.pdbx_seq_one_letter_code
_entity_poly.pdbx_strand_id
1 'polypeptide(L)'
;MPTQIGFEYRLQTGLHSNSHPQETNSFSSIIQLDGVKPLRVRFAAAHLGKASSILLTSLKDGQQHRLDTEVLKAWGNISAMLNGNAVRMDLLVAPGDEGVFAEVDSVIWPMLNSVSPDRGPNGPALATLCGDDNRVPSSDNRVGRIPGCTAWLISNGAVLCAGHCTDNNGNLSGSFEVNVPASDSDGSPNAAAVADQFPINTGSVQWGNGSVTGDDWCVFGLNANSLGENAHLKFGFFRVSQANPGTDATVRITGFGVDNTPTGSSANACCSQNSSGTCTHRGCNSRNRTQQTGTGDLDNLNTDGAARYWNYDADTEPANSGSPIIWTATGFTIGIHTTGNCTAGSDNYGTAFAFAPLANAMNSFPGGIPRYMDNTSYPGVLVRDGNIFRPFQTLSEAYSTAPNNATVHVVEGTFPKSRAGNVTTIGSGSSKTVTFRAPVGRVHVGE
;
A
#
# COMPACT_ATOMS: atom_id res chain seq x y z
N MET A 1 4.38 -17.96 2.36
CA MET A 1 5.58 -18.00 3.25
C MET A 1 5.35 -17.03 4.40
N PRO A 2 5.92 -17.24 5.61
CA PRO A 2 5.78 -16.26 6.69
C PRO A 2 6.37 -14.91 6.24
N THR A 3 5.62 -13.83 6.42
CA THR A 3 6.03 -12.47 6.03
C THR A 3 6.81 -11.75 7.14
N GLN A 4 6.88 -12.34 8.33
CA GLN A 4 7.52 -11.81 9.53
C GLN A 4 7.98 -12.97 10.44
N ILE A 5 9.05 -12.75 11.21
CA ILE A 5 9.55 -13.69 12.25
C ILE A 5 9.39 -13.03 13.61
N GLY A 6 8.71 -13.71 14.54
CA GLY A 6 8.59 -13.27 15.94
C GLY A 6 9.63 -13.96 16.81
N PHE A 7 10.40 -13.17 17.55
CA PHE A 7 11.32 -13.65 18.58
C PHE A 7 10.67 -13.42 19.93
N GLU A 8 10.57 -14.47 20.76
CA GLU A 8 10.02 -14.34 22.11
C GLU A 8 10.82 -13.29 22.91
N TYR A 9 10.11 -12.34 23.49
CA TYR A 9 10.70 -11.28 24.30
C TYR A 9 9.69 -10.87 25.36
N ARG A 10 9.96 -11.20 26.63
CA ARG A 10 9.03 -10.91 27.73
C ARG A 10 9.46 -9.66 28.48
N LEU A 11 8.60 -8.64 28.48
CA LEU A 11 8.77 -7.43 29.29
C LEU A 11 7.41 -7.04 29.85
N GLN A 12 7.32 -6.88 31.17
CA GLN A 12 6.13 -6.39 31.84
C GLN A 12 6.45 -5.08 32.54
N THR A 13 5.59 -4.09 32.37
CA THR A 13 5.78 -2.80 33.06
C THR A 13 5.41 -2.87 34.53
N GLY A 14 4.56 -3.81 34.93
CA GLY A 14 3.80 -3.76 36.19
C GLY A 14 2.62 -2.79 36.11
N LEU A 15 1.83 -2.73 37.18
CA LEU A 15 0.69 -1.81 37.33
C LEU A 15 1.16 -0.44 37.82
N HIS A 16 0.67 0.61 37.18
CA HIS A 16 0.99 2.00 37.50
C HIS A 16 -0.27 2.84 37.62
N SER A 17 -0.19 3.89 38.43
CA SER A 17 -1.23 4.91 38.55
C SER A 17 -0.57 6.27 38.67
N ASN A 18 -1.26 7.33 38.26
CA ASN A 18 -0.72 8.69 38.37
C ASN A 18 -1.71 9.64 39.05
N SER A 19 -1.44 9.99 40.31
CA SER A 19 -2.20 10.98 41.06
C SER A 19 -1.69 12.42 40.89
N HIS A 20 -0.59 12.62 40.16
CA HIS A 20 -0.07 13.95 39.87
C HIS A 20 -0.89 14.66 38.77
N PRO A 21 -0.89 16.01 38.75
CA PRO A 21 -1.66 16.79 37.77
C PRO A 21 -1.05 16.78 36.36
N GLN A 22 0.12 16.17 36.17
CA GLN A 22 0.84 16.09 34.89
C GLN A 22 1.17 14.64 34.55
N GLU A 23 1.33 14.36 33.26
CA GLU A 23 1.79 13.06 32.78
C GLU A 23 3.14 12.69 33.40
N THR A 24 3.31 11.41 33.76
CA THR A 24 4.53 10.88 34.36
C THR A 24 5.05 9.71 33.53
N ASN A 25 6.37 9.62 33.37
CA ASN A 25 7.00 8.41 32.83
C ASN A 25 7.22 7.43 33.99
N SER A 26 6.34 6.44 34.13
CA SER A 26 6.33 5.53 35.28
C SER A 26 7.14 4.25 35.04
N PHE A 27 7.59 4.01 33.81
CA PHE A 27 8.44 2.87 33.45
C PHE A 27 9.25 3.19 32.21
N SER A 28 10.55 2.84 32.21
CA SER A 28 11.42 2.96 31.04
C SER A 28 12.33 1.74 30.92
N SER A 29 12.42 1.14 29.73
CA SER A 29 13.34 0.03 29.46
C SER A 29 13.78 0.01 28.00
N ILE A 30 14.92 -0.61 27.72
CA ILE A 30 15.40 -0.85 26.36
C ILE A 30 14.97 -2.25 25.93
N ILE A 31 14.35 -2.33 24.76
CA ILE A 31 14.10 -3.58 24.04
C ILE A 31 15.13 -3.66 22.92
N GLN A 32 16.02 -4.65 22.99
CA GLN A 32 17.10 -4.82 22.01
C GLN A 32 17.21 -6.29 21.60
N LEU A 33 17.43 -6.51 20.30
CA LEU A 33 17.68 -7.83 19.73
C LEU A 33 18.68 -7.74 18.59
N ASP A 34 19.88 -8.30 18.79
CA ASP A 34 20.96 -8.20 17.81
C ASP A 34 20.61 -8.93 16.50
N GLY A 35 21.04 -8.34 15.38
CA GLY A 35 20.75 -8.87 14.03
C GLY A 35 19.33 -8.60 13.52
N VAL A 36 18.43 -8.08 14.34
CA VAL A 36 17.05 -7.78 13.94
C VAL A 36 16.89 -6.27 13.68
N LYS A 37 16.92 -5.89 12.40
CA LYS A 37 16.66 -4.50 11.95
C LYS A 37 15.93 -4.50 10.59
N PRO A 38 14.98 -3.57 10.37
CA PRO A 38 14.24 -2.83 11.41
C PRO A 38 13.42 -3.80 12.29
N LEU A 39 12.91 -3.34 13.41
CA LEU A 39 12.13 -4.17 14.34
C LEU A 39 10.74 -3.61 14.61
N ARG A 40 9.83 -4.47 15.07
CA ARG A 40 8.53 -4.10 15.66
C ARG A 40 8.39 -4.74 17.04
N VAL A 41 7.58 -4.14 17.90
CA VAL A 41 7.26 -4.66 19.24
C VAL A 41 5.81 -5.12 19.24
N ARG A 42 5.56 -6.37 19.67
CA ARG A 42 4.20 -6.90 19.87
C ARG A 42 3.86 -6.91 21.35
N PHE A 43 2.63 -6.51 21.65
CA PHE A 43 2.08 -6.50 22.99
C PHE A 43 1.10 -7.66 23.16
N ALA A 44 1.32 -8.48 24.19
CA ALA A 44 0.36 -9.50 24.61
C ALA A 44 -0.88 -8.87 25.25
N ALA A 45 -0.67 -7.81 26.04
CA ALA A 45 -1.73 -7.09 26.72
C ALA A 45 -1.33 -5.64 27.03
N ALA A 46 -2.31 -4.75 27.13
CA ALA A 46 -2.13 -3.41 27.67
C ALA A 46 -3.44 -2.88 28.24
N HIS A 47 -3.34 -2.12 29.32
CA HIS A 47 -4.41 -1.26 29.83
C HIS A 47 -3.85 0.15 29.97
N LEU A 48 -4.32 1.10 29.16
CA LEU A 48 -3.75 2.45 29.07
C LEU A 48 -4.70 3.53 29.61
N GLY A 49 -5.72 3.15 30.39
CA GLY A 49 -6.67 4.10 30.94
C GLY A 49 -7.37 4.95 29.87
N LYS A 50 -7.62 6.22 30.19
CA LYS A 50 -8.28 7.16 29.29
C LYS A 50 -7.31 7.91 28.38
N ALA A 51 -6.10 8.20 28.85
CA ALA A 51 -5.16 9.09 28.16
C ALA A 51 -3.69 8.67 28.28
N SER A 52 -3.39 7.58 28.99
CA SER A 52 -2.02 7.05 29.08
C SER A 52 -1.58 6.43 27.75
N SER A 53 -0.28 6.30 27.56
CA SER A 53 0.27 5.77 26.31
C SER A 53 1.60 5.06 26.51
N ILE A 54 1.95 4.23 25.53
CA ILE A 54 3.29 3.67 25.38
C ILE A 54 4.02 4.54 24.36
N LEU A 55 5.25 4.95 24.66
CA LEU A 55 6.12 5.64 23.71
C LEU A 55 7.31 4.74 23.38
N LEU A 56 7.42 4.35 22.12
CA LEU A 56 8.59 3.66 21.60
C LEU A 56 9.48 4.67 20.88
N THR A 57 10.76 4.74 21.24
CA THR A 57 11.76 5.58 20.57
C THR A 57 12.87 4.71 19.98
N SER A 58 13.08 4.75 18.66
CA SER A 58 14.24 4.11 18.04
C SER A 58 15.54 4.72 18.56
N LEU A 59 16.48 3.86 18.96
CA LEU A 59 17.82 4.31 19.35
C LEU A 59 18.73 4.58 18.14
N LYS A 60 18.36 4.16 16.92
CA LYS A 60 19.13 4.41 15.69
C LYS A 60 18.91 5.81 15.15
N ASP A 61 17.65 6.25 15.05
CA ASP A 61 17.29 7.49 14.35
C ASP A 61 16.37 8.42 15.16
N GLY A 62 16.06 8.07 16.42
CA GLY A 62 15.24 8.89 17.30
C GLY A 62 13.76 8.93 16.93
N GLN A 63 13.32 8.16 15.94
CA GLN A 63 11.91 8.12 15.56
C GLN A 63 11.03 7.57 16.69
N GLN A 64 9.85 8.18 16.83
CA GLN A 64 8.95 7.90 17.93
C GLN A 64 7.62 7.36 17.44
N HIS A 65 7.10 6.37 18.16
CA HIS A 65 5.77 5.84 17.98
C HIS A 65 5.02 5.86 19.31
N ARG A 66 4.05 6.77 19.44
CA ARG A 66 3.16 6.87 20.59
C ARG A 66 1.91 6.03 20.34
N LEU A 67 1.60 5.16 21.28
CA LEU A 67 0.51 4.19 21.21
C LEU A 67 -0.42 4.43 22.41
N ASP A 68 -1.58 5.03 22.19
CA ASP A 68 -2.69 4.99 23.13
C ASP A 68 -3.59 3.76 22.85
N THR A 69 -4.72 3.64 23.57
CA THR A 69 -5.67 2.54 23.39
C THR A 69 -6.21 2.42 21.95
N GLU A 70 -6.50 3.54 21.29
CA GLU A 70 -7.08 3.55 19.94
C GLU A 70 -6.03 3.22 18.89
N VAL A 71 -4.84 3.82 19.00
CA VAL A 71 -3.71 3.55 18.10
C VAL A 71 -3.26 2.10 18.27
N LEU A 72 -3.08 1.60 19.49
CA LEU A 72 -2.66 0.21 19.72
C LEU A 72 -3.64 -0.80 19.09
N LYS A 73 -4.94 -0.53 19.20
CA LYS A 73 -5.99 -1.33 18.56
C LYS A 73 -5.93 -1.25 17.03
N ALA A 74 -5.79 -0.05 16.46
CA ALA A 74 -5.68 0.15 15.01
C ALA A 74 -4.46 -0.54 14.40
N TRP A 75 -3.40 -0.71 15.19
CA TRP A 75 -2.18 -1.43 14.79
C TRP A 75 -2.18 -2.92 15.16
N GLY A 76 -3.26 -3.45 15.73
CA GLY A 76 -3.39 -4.86 16.09
C GLY A 76 -2.39 -5.31 17.16
N ASN A 77 -2.14 -4.46 18.16
CA ASN A 77 -1.19 -4.69 19.26
C ASN A 77 0.27 -4.83 18.81
N ILE A 78 0.67 -4.23 17.68
CA ILE A 78 2.06 -4.23 17.20
C ILE A 78 2.49 -2.79 16.90
N SER A 79 3.74 -2.43 17.12
CA SER A 79 4.25 -1.10 16.73
C SER A 79 4.37 -0.93 15.20
N ALA A 80 4.62 0.31 14.78
CA ALA A 80 5.29 0.62 13.51
C ALA A 80 6.66 -0.07 13.42
N MET A 81 7.21 -0.16 12.21
CA MET A 81 8.61 -0.56 12.01
C MET A 81 9.52 0.56 12.49
N LEU A 82 10.43 0.24 13.39
CA LEU A 82 11.40 1.17 13.97
C LEU A 82 12.80 0.76 13.50
N ASN A 83 13.54 1.73 12.97
CA ASN A 83 14.89 1.48 12.45
C ASN A 83 15.85 1.09 13.57
N GLY A 84 16.84 0.26 13.24
CA GLY A 84 17.83 -0.24 14.21
C GLY A 84 17.40 -1.52 14.91
N ASN A 85 18.26 -1.99 15.81
CA ASN A 85 18.09 -3.22 16.58
C ASN A 85 17.64 -2.98 18.03
N ALA A 86 17.38 -1.72 18.40
CA ALA A 86 17.02 -1.34 19.76
C ALA A 86 16.03 -0.16 19.79
N VAL A 87 15.06 -0.25 20.70
CA VAL A 87 14.08 0.81 20.99
C VAL A 87 13.98 1.02 22.50
N ARG A 88 13.84 2.27 22.94
CA ARG A 88 13.42 2.57 24.31
C ARG A 88 11.91 2.55 24.38
N MET A 89 11.36 1.83 25.35
CA MET A 89 9.94 1.82 25.68
C MET A 89 9.73 2.60 26.97
N ASP A 90 8.90 3.65 26.89
CA ASP A 90 8.44 4.44 28.03
C ASP A 90 6.92 4.21 28.23
N LEU A 91 6.47 4.03 29.48
CA LEU A 91 5.04 4.01 29.83
C LEU A 91 4.67 5.38 30.43
N LEU A 92 3.93 6.16 29.65
CA LEU A 92 3.51 7.51 30.00
C LEU A 92 2.11 7.44 30.62
N VAL A 93 2.02 7.64 31.92
CA VAL A 93 0.77 7.53 32.69
C VAL A 93 0.15 8.91 32.83
N ALA A 94 -1.05 9.11 32.28
CA ALA A 94 -1.76 10.38 32.30
C ALA A 94 -2.36 10.68 33.68
N PRO A 95 -2.61 11.97 34.03
CA PRO A 95 -3.22 12.36 35.29
C PRO A 95 -4.55 11.65 35.55
N GLY A 96 -4.66 11.00 36.72
CA GLY A 96 -5.87 10.31 37.17
C GLY A 96 -6.11 8.93 36.55
N ASP A 97 -5.26 8.46 35.64
CA ASP A 97 -5.33 7.06 35.19
C ASP A 97 -4.75 6.12 36.27
N GLU A 98 -5.41 4.97 36.43
CA GLU A 98 -5.07 3.95 37.43
C GLU A 98 -4.98 2.57 36.80
N GLY A 99 -4.17 1.68 37.37
CA GLY A 99 -4.04 0.30 36.90
C GLY A 99 -3.43 0.15 35.51
N VAL A 100 -2.67 1.15 35.06
CA VAL A 100 -2.06 1.23 33.73
C VAL A 100 -0.90 0.24 33.62
N PHE A 101 -0.87 -0.56 32.56
CA PHE A 101 0.21 -1.51 32.29
C PHE A 101 0.36 -1.83 30.79
N ALA A 102 1.51 -2.39 30.43
CA ALA A 102 1.76 -3.01 29.14
C ALA A 102 2.64 -4.27 29.29
N GLU A 103 2.40 -5.26 28.43
CA GLU A 103 3.14 -6.51 28.38
C GLU A 103 3.61 -6.79 26.95
N VAL A 104 4.92 -6.83 26.74
CA VAL A 104 5.55 -7.26 25.49
C VAL A 104 5.78 -8.75 25.56
N ASP A 105 5.47 -9.44 24.46
CA ASP A 105 5.70 -10.89 24.33
C ASP A 105 6.63 -11.27 23.17
N SER A 106 6.83 -10.36 22.21
CA SER A 106 7.77 -10.60 21.11
C SER A 106 8.30 -9.33 20.45
N VAL A 107 9.50 -9.47 19.91
CA VAL A 107 10.08 -8.56 18.92
C VAL A 107 9.94 -9.20 17.55
N ILE A 108 9.43 -8.45 16.57
CA ILE A 108 9.14 -8.96 15.24
C ILE A 108 10.13 -8.38 14.24
N TRP A 109 10.75 -9.25 13.46
CA TRP A 109 11.51 -8.88 12.26
C TRP A 109 10.64 -9.02 11.02
N PRO A 110 10.33 -7.93 10.29
CA PRO A 110 9.63 -8.03 9.02
C PRO A 110 10.57 -8.61 7.96
N MET A 111 10.19 -9.73 7.34
CA MET A 111 11.02 -10.40 6.31
C MET A 111 10.96 -9.64 4.99
N LEU A 112 11.60 -8.47 4.95
CA LEU A 112 11.55 -7.57 3.80
C LEU A 112 12.36 -8.08 2.59
N ASN A 113 13.31 -9.00 2.80
CA ASN A 113 14.16 -9.61 1.77
C ASN A 113 13.89 -11.13 1.62
N SER A 114 12.64 -11.59 1.75
CA SER A 114 12.30 -13.03 1.73
C SER A 114 12.54 -13.74 0.38
N VAL A 115 12.99 -13.01 -0.63
CA VAL A 115 13.37 -13.51 -1.96
C VAL A 115 14.67 -12.82 -2.35
N SER A 116 15.66 -13.55 -2.88
CA SER A 116 16.89 -12.95 -3.42
C SER A 116 16.92 -13.16 -4.94
N PRO A 117 17.01 -12.08 -5.74
CA PRO A 117 17.24 -12.21 -7.16
C PRO A 117 18.72 -12.55 -7.38
N ASP A 118 19.04 -13.67 -8.03
CA ASP A 118 20.43 -14.00 -8.37
C ASP A 118 20.91 -13.11 -9.54
N ARG A 119 21.54 -11.97 -9.22
CA ARG A 119 22.18 -11.03 -10.18
C ARG A 119 23.71 -11.18 -10.14
N GLY A 120 24.22 -12.35 -10.50
CA GLY A 120 25.66 -12.52 -10.72
C GLY A 120 26.12 -11.81 -12.00
N PRO A 121 27.39 -11.35 -12.12
CA PRO A 121 27.94 -10.79 -13.36
C PRO A 121 27.97 -11.79 -14.54
N ASN A 122 27.73 -13.08 -14.26
CA ASN A 122 27.50 -14.15 -15.25
C ASN A 122 26.17 -14.89 -15.00
N GLY A 123 25.27 -14.32 -14.18
CA GLY A 123 23.98 -14.92 -13.86
C GLY A 123 23.01 -14.86 -15.05
N PRO A 124 22.04 -15.78 -15.16
CA PRO A 124 21.01 -15.66 -16.18
C PRO A 124 20.26 -14.33 -16.02
N ALA A 125 19.80 -13.75 -17.12
CA ALA A 125 18.86 -12.63 -17.05
C ALA A 125 17.71 -13.05 -16.14
N LEU A 126 17.44 -12.25 -15.11
CA LEU A 126 16.32 -12.52 -14.22
C LEU A 126 15.06 -12.60 -15.08
N ALA A 127 14.25 -13.62 -14.85
CA ALA A 127 12.96 -13.82 -15.52
C ALA A 127 11.93 -12.69 -15.26
N THR A 128 12.35 -11.57 -14.67
CA THR A 128 11.54 -10.39 -14.36
C THR A 128 11.99 -9.15 -15.15
N LEU A 129 13.17 -9.21 -15.80
CA LEU A 129 13.70 -8.15 -16.65
C LEU A 129 13.50 -8.52 -18.12
N CYS A 130 12.89 -7.63 -18.89
CA CYS A 130 12.46 -7.86 -20.27
C CYS A 130 13.43 -7.24 -21.28
N GLY A 131 14.70 -7.17 -20.89
CA GLY A 131 15.77 -6.56 -21.65
C GLY A 131 16.84 -6.00 -20.73
N ASP A 132 17.41 -4.87 -21.16
CA ASP A 132 18.33 -4.08 -20.35
C ASP A 132 17.55 -3.46 -19.18
N ASP A 133 17.97 -3.73 -17.94
CA ASP A 133 17.34 -3.19 -16.72
C ASP A 133 17.22 -1.65 -16.81
N ASN A 134 16.01 -1.18 -17.11
CA ASN A 134 15.70 0.22 -17.37
C ASN A 134 15.11 0.94 -16.16
N ARG A 135 15.02 0.25 -15.02
CA ARG A 135 14.35 0.78 -13.84
C ARG A 135 15.12 1.93 -13.26
N VAL A 136 14.38 2.95 -12.85
CA VAL A 136 14.92 4.15 -12.20
C VAL A 136 14.25 4.40 -10.85
N PRO A 137 14.91 5.09 -9.91
CA PRO A 137 14.28 5.51 -8.66
C PRO A 137 13.00 6.33 -8.90
N SER A 138 12.02 6.15 -8.00
CA SER A 138 10.72 6.84 -8.05
C SER A 138 10.33 7.36 -6.66
N SER A 139 9.41 8.32 -6.61
CA SER A 139 8.90 8.93 -5.36
C SER A 139 7.38 9.20 -5.41
N ASP A 140 6.65 8.35 -6.13
CA ASP A 140 5.19 8.41 -6.26
C ASP A 140 4.54 7.87 -4.97
N ASN A 141 4.21 8.77 -4.04
CA ASN A 141 3.71 8.41 -2.71
C ASN A 141 2.30 7.80 -2.69
N ARG A 142 1.69 7.59 -3.87
CA ARG A 142 0.48 6.78 -4.01
C ARG A 142 0.78 5.28 -4.04
N VAL A 143 2.05 4.90 -4.19
CA VAL A 143 2.56 3.53 -4.16
C VAL A 143 3.38 3.31 -2.89
N GLY A 144 3.08 2.26 -2.14
CA GLY A 144 3.74 1.94 -0.88
C GLY A 144 4.25 0.51 -0.79
N ARG A 145 5.20 0.30 0.11
CA ARG A 145 5.76 -1.01 0.45
C ARG A 145 4.84 -1.69 1.47
N ILE A 146 4.54 -2.95 1.24
CA ILE A 146 3.94 -3.85 2.23
C ILE A 146 4.90 -5.03 2.47
N PRO A 147 4.74 -5.82 3.55
CA PRO A 147 5.61 -6.97 3.80
C PRO A 147 5.70 -7.90 2.59
N GLY A 148 6.91 -8.08 2.05
CA GLY A 148 7.18 -8.93 0.88
C GLY A 148 6.67 -8.43 -0.49
N CYS A 149 5.90 -7.34 -0.55
CA CYS A 149 5.21 -6.92 -1.77
C CYS A 149 5.16 -5.39 -1.94
N THR A 150 4.40 -4.95 -2.95
CA THR A 150 4.01 -3.57 -3.24
C THR A 150 2.48 -3.45 -3.17
N ALA A 151 1.98 -2.28 -2.78
CA ALA A 151 0.56 -1.94 -2.83
C ALA A 151 0.37 -0.45 -3.19
N TRP A 152 -0.86 -0.02 -3.49
CA TRP A 152 -1.10 1.36 -3.93
C TRP A 152 -2.55 1.83 -3.75
N LEU A 153 -2.73 3.15 -3.68
CA LEU A 153 -3.98 3.82 -3.29
C LEU A 153 -4.89 4.12 -4.50
N ILE A 154 -6.19 3.86 -4.38
CA ILE A 154 -7.20 4.18 -5.43
C ILE A 154 -8.27 5.18 -4.98
N SER A 155 -9.00 5.73 -5.95
CA SER A 155 -9.96 6.84 -5.82
C SER A 155 -11.18 6.59 -4.92
N ASN A 156 -11.34 5.40 -4.34
CA ASN A 156 -12.36 5.13 -3.32
C ASN A 156 -11.78 4.94 -1.91
N GLY A 157 -10.48 5.20 -1.73
CA GLY A 157 -9.77 5.02 -0.46
C GLY A 157 -9.29 3.59 -0.20
N ALA A 158 -9.59 2.64 -1.08
CA ALA A 158 -9.02 1.30 -1.01
C ALA A 158 -7.55 1.29 -1.44
N VAL A 159 -6.91 0.17 -1.14
CA VAL A 159 -5.55 -0.17 -1.52
C VAL A 159 -5.57 -1.49 -2.28
N LEU A 160 -4.80 -1.55 -3.37
CA LEU A 160 -4.68 -2.73 -4.22
C LEU A 160 -3.30 -3.39 -4.07
N CYS A 161 -3.28 -4.71 -4.12
CA CYS A 161 -2.06 -5.54 -4.18
C CYS A 161 -2.33 -6.86 -4.92
N ALA A 162 -1.32 -7.71 -5.08
CA ALA A 162 -1.50 -9.06 -5.60
C ALA A 162 -2.06 -9.98 -4.48
N GLY A 163 -2.90 -10.94 -4.85
CA GLY A 163 -3.52 -11.88 -3.92
C GLY A 163 -2.50 -12.78 -3.22
N HIS A 164 -1.44 -13.21 -3.90
CA HIS A 164 -0.37 -14.01 -3.29
C HIS A 164 0.48 -13.23 -2.26
N CYS A 165 0.31 -11.91 -2.16
CA CYS A 165 0.89 -11.12 -1.06
C CYS A 165 0.15 -11.35 0.26
N THR A 166 -1.07 -11.87 0.20
CA THR A 166 -1.79 -12.42 1.36
C THR A 166 -1.31 -13.85 1.64
N ASP A 167 -1.46 -14.34 2.87
CA ASP A 167 -1.23 -15.77 3.13
C ASP A 167 -2.31 -16.64 2.48
N ASN A 168 -2.18 -17.97 2.54
CA ASN A 168 -3.13 -18.90 1.92
C ASN A 168 -4.57 -18.83 2.51
N ASN A 169 -4.78 -18.03 3.57
CA ASN A 169 -6.07 -17.78 4.19
C ASN A 169 -6.55 -16.34 3.98
N GLY A 170 -5.84 -15.52 3.18
CA GLY A 170 -6.18 -14.12 2.96
C GLY A 170 -5.71 -13.16 4.03
N ASN A 171 -4.88 -13.61 4.98
CA ASN A 171 -4.39 -12.71 6.00
C ASN A 171 -3.29 -11.82 5.41
N LEU A 172 -3.49 -10.52 5.55
CA LEU A 172 -2.50 -9.50 5.24
C LEU A 172 -2.32 -8.61 6.47
N SER A 173 -1.13 -8.62 7.06
CA SER A 173 -0.81 -7.87 8.27
C SER A 173 0.44 -7.02 8.08
N GLY A 174 0.66 -6.05 8.98
CA GLY A 174 1.76 -5.10 8.89
C GLY A 174 1.29 -3.71 8.53
N SER A 175 2.16 -2.95 7.87
CA SER A 175 1.92 -1.58 7.47
C SER A 175 2.16 -1.39 5.97
N PHE A 176 1.45 -0.41 5.42
CA PHE A 176 1.75 0.25 4.16
C PHE A 176 2.72 1.40 4.45
N GLU A 177 3.93 1.33 3.90
CA GLU A 177 4.99 2.33 4.08
C GLU A 177 5.18 3.16 2.80
N VAL A 178 5.23 4.48 2.92
CA VAL A 178 5.62 5.40 1.83
C VAL A 178 6.83 6.23 2.25
N ASN A 179 7.43 6.99 1.33
CA ASN A 179 8.69 7.72 1.59
C ASN A 179 9.79 6.81 2.19
N VAL A 180 9.86 5.56 1.73
CA VAL A 180 10.85 4.59 2.22
C VAL A 180 12.26 5.07 1.88
N PRO A 181 13.16 5.23 2.87
CA PRO A 181 14.54 5.68 2.62
C PRO A 181 15.37 4.60 1.93
N ALA A 182 16.54 5.01 1.42
CA ALA A 182 17.53 4.09 0.86
C ALA A 182 17.88 2.96 1.85
N SER A 183 18.13 1.78 1.30
CA SER A 183 18.66 0.65 2.05
C SER A 183 20.12 0.88 2.45
N ASP A 184 20.57 0.18 3.49
CA ASP A 184 21.97 0.19 3.93
C ASP A 184 22.88 -0.38 2.81
N SER A 185 24.19 -0.14 2.87
CA SER A 185 25.14 -0.59 1.84
C SER A 185 25.22 -2.11 1.67
N ASP A 186 24.79 -2.87 2.68
CA ASP A 186 24.68 -4.33 2.66
C ASP A 186 23.35 -4.83 2.06
N GLY A 187 22.48 -3.92 1.61
CA GLY A 187 21.15 -4.22 1.09
C GLY A 187 20.09 -4.39 2.18
N SER A 188 20.39 -4.11 3.46
CA SER A 188 19.39 -4.15 4.53
C SER A 188 18.36 -3.03 4.35
N PRO A 189 17.06 -3.35 4.24
CA PRO A 189 16.01 -2.33 4.12
C PRO A 189 15.90 -1.47 5.36
N ASN A 190 15.71 -0.16 5.15
CA ASN A 190 15.30 0.76 6.20
C ASN A 190 13.78 0.97 6.16
N ALA A 191 13.18 1.19 7.33
CA ALA A 191 11.76 1.52 7.49
C ALA A 191 11.49 3.00 7.14
N ALA A 192 10.30 3.27 6.62
CA ALA A 192 9.80 4.64 6.45
C ALA A 192 9.67 5.36 7.79
N ALA A 193 9.52 6.69 7.75
CA ALA A 193 9.17 7.46 8.94
C ALA A 193 7.88 6.91 9.58
N VAL A 194 7.76 6.88 10.91
CA VAL A 194 6.56 6.38 11.61
C VAL A 194 5.28 7.09 11.12
N ALA A 195 5.38 8.40 10.83
CA ALA A 195 4.29 9.20 10.27
C ALA A 195 3.89 8.81 8.84
N ASP A 196 4.70 8.01 8.16
CA ASP A 196 4.49 7.53 6.79
C ASP A 196 4.23 6.02 6.73
N GLN A 197 3.89 5.43 7.88
CA GLN A 197 3.44 4.05 7.99
C GLN A 197 1.97 4.00 8.40
N PHE A 198 1.17 3.25 7.66
CA PHE A 198 -0.27 3.11 7.88
C PHE A 198 -0.59 1.64 8.14
N PRO A 199 -1.17 1.29 9.30
CA PRO A 199 -1.49 -0.09 9.61
C PRO A 199 -2.58 -0.61 8.68
N ILE A 200 -2.39 -1.84 8.19
CA ILE A 200 -3.34 -2.53 7.32
C ILE A 200 -4.59 -2.87 8.13
N ASN A 201 -5.78 -2.52 7.61
CA ASN A 201 -7.04 -2.97 8.20
C ASN A 201 -7.30 -4.43 7.78
N THR A 202 -6.80 -5.36 8.60
CA THR A 202 -6.87 -6.81 8.36
C THR A 202 -8.30 -7.32 8.14
N GLY A 203 -9.30 -6.70 8.77
CA GLY A 203 -10.72 -7.09 8.65
C GLY A 203 -11.38 -6.66 7.33
N SER A 204 -10.67 -5.91 6.48
CA SER A 204 -11.20 -5.40 5.21
C SER A 204 -10.67 -6.11 3.97
N VAL A 205 -9.79 -7.10 4.14
CA VAL A 205 -9.08 -7.76 3.03
C VAL A 205 -10.03 -8.64 2.24
N GLN A 206 -10.15 -8.35 0.95
CA GLN A 206 -10.74 -9.22 -0.07
C GLN A 206 -9.64 -9.61 -1.04
N TRP A 207 -9.61 -10.86 -1.51
CA TRP A 207 -8.50 -11.36 -2.32
C TRP A 207 -8.94 -12.53 -3.20
N GLY A 208 -8.13 -12.81 -4.22
CA GLY A 208 -8.14 -14.03 -5.01
C GLY A 208 -6.70 -14.38 -5.41
N ASN A 209 -6.35 -15.66 -5.31
CA ASN A 209 -5.06 -16.21 -5.75
C ASN A 209 -5.32 -17.60 -6.35
N GLY A 210 -6.04 -17.61 -7.46
CA GLY A 210 -6.43 -18.81 -8.18
C GLY A 210 -5.26 -19.43 -8.94
N SER A 211 -5.47 -20.64 -9.44
CA SER A 211 -4.46 -21.38 -10.20
C SER A 211 -4.34 -20.96 -11.67
N VAL A 212 -5.13 -19.98 -12.12
CA VAL A 212 -5.17 -19.50 -13.51
C VAL A 212 -4.50 -18.14 -13.62
N THR A 213 -3.93 -17.86 -14.79
CA THR A 213 -3.23 -16.61 -15.06
C THR A 213 -4.18 -15.42 -14.99
N GLY A 214 -3.91 -14.47 -14.10
CA GLY A 214 -4.76 -13.28 -13.90
C GLY A 214 -5.82 -13.41 -12.81
N ASP A 215 -5.87 -14.51 -12.06
CA ASP A 215 -6.61 -14.56 -10.79
C ASP A 215 -5.66 -14.37 -9.61
N ASP A 216 -5.07 -13.19 -9.51
CA ASP A 216 -4.14 -12.85 -8.43
C ASP A 216 -4.29 -11.37 -8.06
N TRP A 217 -5.11 -11.10 -7.05
CA TRP A 217 -5.51 -9.75 -6.67
C TRP A 217 -5.91 -9.64 -5.21
N CYS A 218 -5.80 -8.42 -4.68
CA CYS A 218 -6.23 -8.08 -3.33
C CYS A 218 -6.79 -6.64 -3.30
N VAL A 219 -7.79 -6.41 -2.45
CA VAL A 219 -8.38 -5.10 -2.13
C VAL A 219 -8.49 -5.01 -0.61
N PHE A 220 -7.99 -3.92 -0.02
CA PHE A 220 -8.07 -3.71 1.44
C PHE A 220 -8.08 -2.22 1.79
N GLY A 221 -8.41 -1.91 3.04
CA GLY A 221 -8.31 -0.58 3.62
C GLY A 221 -7.10 -0.41 4.54
N LEU A 222 -6.74 0.84 4.81
CA LEU A 222 -5.77 1.21 5.83
C LEU A 222 -6.49 1.87 7.00
N ASN A 223 -6.02 1.67 8.22
CA ASN A 223 -6.39 2.58 9.30
C ASN A 223 -5.50 3.83 9.24
N ALA A 224 -5.90 4.86 9.97
CA ALA A 224 -5.09 6.06 10.11
C ALA A 224 -3.72 5.73 10.75
N ASN A 225 -2.70 6.52 10.42
CA ASN A 225 -1.43 6.46 11.13
C ASN A 225 -1.57 6.99 12.57
N SER A 226 -0.50 6.98 13.34
CA SER A 226 -0.49 7.38 14.75
C SER A 226 -0.66 8.90 14.97
N LEU A 227 -0.78 9.68 13.89
CA LEU A 227 -1.16 11.09 13.90
C LEU A 227 -2.63 11.30 13.52
N GLY A 228 -3.38 10.23 13.28
CA GLY A 228 -4.78 10.30 12.83
C GLY A 228 -4.96 10.62 11.34
N GLU A 229 -3.89 10.55 10.55
CA GLU A 229 -3.91 10.85 9.11
C GLU A 229 -4.29 9.63 8.28
N ASN A 230 -5.00 9.84 7.17
CA ASN A 230 -5.34 8.79 6.20
C ASN A 230 -4.42 8.88 4.96
N ALA A 231 -3.87 7.75 4.52
CA ALA A 231 -2.88 7.72 3.43
C ALA A 231 -3.38 8.37 2.13
N HIS A 232 -4.60 8.07 1.69
CA HIS A 232 -5.17 8.61 0.46
C HIS A 232 -5.50 10.12 0.55
N LEU A 233 -5.71 10.66 1.75
CA LEU A 233 -5.85 12.12 1.96
C LEU A 233 -4.49 12.81 1.96
N LYS A 234 -3.45 12.14 2.48
CA LYS A 234 -2.11 12.68 2.60
C LYS A 234 -1.32 12.65 1.29
N PHE A 235 -1.45 11.56 0.51
CA PHE A 235 -0.62 11.31 -0.68
C PHE A 235 -1.41 11.23 -1.99
N GLY A 236 -2.74 11.34 -1.94
CA GLY A 236 -3.61 11.18 -3.09
C GLY A 236 -3.79 9.71 -3.49
N PHE A 237 -4.19 9.50 -4.75
CA PHE A 237 -4.59 8.19 -5.26
C PHE A 237 -4.46 8.10 -6.78
N PHE A 238 -4.54 6.89 -7.31
CA PHE A 238 -4.71 6.62 -8.73
C PHE A 238 -6.18 6.47 -9.09
N ARG A 239 -6.52 6.90 -10.31
CA ARG A 239 -7.79 6.55 -10.94
C ARG A 239 -7.61 5.26 -11.74
N VAL A 240 -8.65 4.45 -11.76
CA VAL A 240 -8.66 3.12 -12.35
C VAL A 240 -9.45 3.11 -13.66
N SER A 241 -9.00 2.35 -14.65
CA SER A 241 -9.68 2.23 -15.95
C SER A 241 -9.71 0.80 -16.43
N GLN A 242 -10.84 0.40 -17.04
CA GLN A 242 -10.97 -0.84 -17.80
C GLN A 242 -10.72 -0.65 -19.30
N ALA A 243 -10.37 0.57 -19.73
CA ALA A 243 -10.03 0.83 -21.12
C ALA A 243 -8.85 -0.04 -21.54
N ASN A 244 -8.91 -0.56 -22.77
CA ASN A 244 -7.77 -1.16 -23.42
C ASN A 244 -6.95 -0.05 -24.09
N PRO A 245 -5.70 0.21 -23.65
CA PRO A 245 -4.82 1.21 -24.27
C PRO A 245 -4.48 0.90 -25.74
N GLY A 246 -4.62 -0.35 -26.17
CA GLY A 246 -4.06 -0.87 -27.41
C GLY A 246 -2.67 -1.49 -27.19
N THR A 247 -2.23 -2.30 -28.15
CA THR A 247 -0.85 -2.81 -28.21
C THR A 247 0.12 -1.63 -28.35
N ASP A 248 1.35 -1.80 -27.88
CA ASP A 248 2.44 -0.80 -27.94
C ASP A 248 2.18 0.47 -27.11
N ALA A 249 1.12 0.49 -26.29
CA ALA A 249 0.91 1.56 -25.34
C ALA A 249 1.95 1.46 -24.21
N THR A 250 2.71 2.51 -23.97
CA THR A 250 3.70 2.48 -22.89
C THR A 250 3.03 2.43 -21.51
N VAL A 251 3.40 1.43 -20.72
CA VAL A 251 3.06 1.29 -19.30
C VAL A 251 4.28 1.48 -18.42
N ARG A 252 4.06 1.81 -17.16
CA ARG A 252 5.09 1.75 -16.13
C ARG A 252 4.63 0.90 -14.95
N ILE A 253 5.56 0.15 -14.39
CA ILE A 253 5.37 -0.63 -13.17
C ILE A 253 6.21 0.01 -12.07
N THR A 254 5.55 0.49 -11.02
CA THR A 254 6.23 1.19 -9.92
C THR A 254 6.06 0.40 -8.63
N GLY A 255 7.16 0.08 -7.95
CA GLY A 255 7.08 -0.67 -6.71
C GLY A 255 8.41 -0.84 -5.99
N PHE A 256 8.43 -1.77 -5.04
CA PHE A 256 9.52 -1.96 -4.09
C PHE A 256 10.20 -3.31 -4.31
N GLY A 257 10.74 -3.54 -5.51
CA GLY A 257 11.45 -4.79 -5.82
C GLY A 257 12.64 -5.05 -4.88
N VAL A 258 12.96 -6.33 -4.65
CA VAL A 258 14.24 -6.72 -4.06
C VAL A 258 15.32 -6.46 -5.10
N ASP A 259 16.40 -5.81 -4.72
CA ASP A 259 17.51 -5.40 -5.60
C ASP A 259 18.82 -5.46 -4.81
N ASN A 260 19.13 -6.56 -4.13
CA ASN A 260 20.25 -6.64 -3.17
C ASN A 260 21.49 -7.40 -3.69
N THR A 261 21.57 -7.61 -5.00
CA THR A 261 22.63 -8.41 -5.62
C THR A 261 23.45 -7.61 -6.65
N PRO A 262 24.79 -7.79 -6.67
CA PRO A 262 25.59 -8.52 -5.69
C PRO A 262 25.58 -7.80 -4.33
N THR A 263 25.56 -8.56 -3.23
CA THR A 263 25.53 -8.01 -1.87
C THR A 263 26.74 -7.13 -1.58
N GLY A 264 26.54 -6.00 -0.90
CA GLY A 264 27.61 -5.07 -0.55
C GLY A 264 28.07 -4.16 -1.70
N SER A 265 27.36 -4.13 -2.82
CA SER A 265 27.64 -3.23 -3.94
C SER A 265 27.54 -1.76 -3.51
N SER A 266 28.56 -0.98 -3.84
CA SER A 266 28.56 0.46 -3.56
C SER A 266 27.51 1.19 -4.38
N ALA A 267 27.13 2.41 -3.96
CA ALA A 267 26.08 3.20 -4.64
C ALA A 267 26.34 3.44 -6.15
N ASN A 268 27.60 3.41 -6.58
CA ASN A 268 28.00 3.61 -7.98
C ASN A 268 28.40 2.30 -8.70
N ALA A 269 28.47 1.18 -7.97
CA ALA A 269 28.81 -0.10 -8.54
C ALA A 269 27.76 -0.51 -9.57
N CYS A 270 28.23 -0.97 -10.72
CA CYS A 270 27.36 -1.57 -11.71
C CYS A 270 26.90 -2.93 -11.20
N CYS A 271 25.60 -3.19 -11.28
CA CYS A 271 25.01 -4.45 -10.88
C CYS A 271 24.13 -5.10 -11.96
N SER A 272 23.88 -4.39 -13.07
CA SER A 272 23.40 -5.00 -14.32
C SER A 272 24.12 -4.37 -15.51
N GLN A 273 24.48 -5.21 -16.48
CA GLN A 273 25.11 -4.82 -17.73
C GLN A 273 24.35 -5.43 -18.91
N ASN A 274 24.32 -4.73 -20.02
CA ASN A 274 23.80 -5.28 -21.26
C ASN A 274 24.82 -6.18 -21.98
N SER A 275 24.41 -6.77 -23.10
CA SER A 275 25.24 -7.67 -23.92
C SER A 275 26.53 -7.04 -24.44
N SER A 276 26.63 -5.70 -24.48
CA SER A 276 27.85 -4.96 -24.83
C SER A 276 28.78 -4.66 -23.65
N GLY A 277 28.41 -5.09 -22.43
CA GLY A 277 29.12 -4.76 -21.19
C GLY A 277 28.83 -3.35 -20.67
N THR A 278 27.88 -2.62 -21.26
CA THR A 278 27.50 -1.29 -20.81
C THR A 278 26.65 -1.41 -19.56
N CYS A 279 26.96 -0.59 -18.54
CA CYS A 279 26.20 -0.59 -17.30
C CYS A 279 24.80 -0.02 -17.50
N THR A 280 23.77 -0.79 -17.18
CA THR A 280 22.36 -0.41 -17.27
C THR A 280 21.78 -0.08 -15.91
N HIS A 281 22.29 -0.73 -14.84
CA HIS A 281 21.80 -0.52 -13.48
C HIS A 281 22.91 -0.40 -12.45
N ARG A 282 22.75 0.52 -11.50
CA ARG A 282 23.76 0.85 -10.47
C ARG A 282 23.15 0.90 -9.08
N GLY A 283 23.98 0.62 -8.09
CA GLY A 283 23.63 0.89 -6.69
C GLY A 283 22.52 -0.01 -6.13
N CYS A 284 22.43 -1.25 -6.64
CA CYS A 284 21.41 -2.23 -6.25
C CYS A 284 21.16 -2.24 -4.73
N ASN A 285 22.18 -2.48 -3.88
CA ASN A 285 21.96 -2.55 -2.43
C ASN A 285 21.27 -1.31 -1.85
N SER A 286 21.64 -0.10 -2.27
CA SER A 286 20.99 1.14 -1.81
C SER A 286 19.56 1.30 -2.35
N ARG A 287 19.23 0.65 -3.48
CA ARG A 287 17.91 0.65 -4.12
C ARG A 287 17.03 -0.53 -3.69
N ASN A 288 17.59 -1.52 -2.98
CA ASN A 288 16.86 -2.68 -2.50
C ASN A 288 15.61 -2.27 -1.71
N ARG A 289 14.44 -2.78 -2.06
CA ARG A 289 13.16 -2.51 -1.37
C ARG A 289 12.87 -1.01 -1.18
N THR A 290 13.38 -0.19 -2.10
CA THR A 290 13.04 1.23 -2.28
C THR A 290 12.18 1.39 -3.53
N GLN A 291 11.52 2.53 -3.69
CA GLN A 291 10.61 2.69 -4.81
C GLN A 291 11.38 2.90 -6.12
N GLN A 292 11.13 2.01 -7.07
CA GLN A 292 11.67 2.06 -8.43
C GLN A 292 10.52 1.97 -9.44
N THR A 293 10.74 2.45 -10.66
CA THR A 293 9.80 2.28 -11.76
C THR A 293 10.51 1.78 -13.01
N GLY A 294 9.96 0.74 -13.63
CA GLY A 294 10.32 0.29 -14.97
C GLY A 294 9.26 0.72 -15.98
N THR A 295 9.66 0.89 -17.24
CA THR A 295 8.76 1.20 -18.36
C THR A 295 8.86 0.12 -19.42
N GLY A 296 7.76 -0.08 -20.14
CA GLY A 296 7.71 -1.02 -21.24
C GLY A 296 6.43 -0.83 -22.05
N ASP A 297 6.40 -1.41 -23.22
CA ASP A 297 5.24 -1.51 -24.07
C ASP A 297 4.26 -2.56 -23.51
N LEU A 298 2.97 -2.23 -23.65
CA LEU A 298 1.88 -3.13 -23.35
C LEU A 298 1.65 -4.02 -24.57
N ASP A 299 1.68 -5.33 -24.39
CA ASP A 299 1.46 -6.26 -25.49
C ASP A 299 -0.04 -6.45 -25.73
N ASN A 300 -0.71 -7.22 -24.87
CA ASN A 300 -2.09 -7.62 -25.10
C ASN A 300 -2.89 -7.78 -23.80
N LEU A 301 -4.21 -7.65 -23.93
CA LEU A 301 -5.17 -8.17 -22.95
C LEU A 301 -5.46 -9.63 -23.26
N ASN A 302 -5.04 -10.52 -22.38
CA ASN A 302 -5.20 -11.96 -22.54
C ASN A 302 -6.24 -12.54 -21.58
N THR A 303 -6.62 -13.79 -21.83
CA THR A 303 -7.62 -14.52 -21.05
C THR A 303 -7.11 -15.91 -20.70
N ASP A 304 -7.33 -16.34 -19.46
CA ASP A 304 -7.15 -17.72 -19.02
C ASP A 304 -8.41 -18.15 -18.26
N GLY A 305 -9.26 -18.94 -18.91
CA GLY A 305 -10.64 -19.14 -18.49
C GLY A 305 -11.41 -17.82 -18.33
N ALA A 306 -11.94 -17.56 -17.14
CA ALA A 306 -12.63 -16.31 -16.81
C ALA A 306 -11.68 -15.17 -16.43
N ALA A 307 -10.41 -15.47 -16.13
CA ALA A 307 -9.43 -14.47 -15.75
C ALA A 307 -9.05 -13.56 -16.92
N ARG A 308 -8.63 -12.35 -16.60
CA ARG A 308 -8.18 -11.33 -17.56
C ARG A 308 -6.85 -10.77 -17.05
N TYR A 309 -5.85 -10.72 -17.91
CA TYR A 309 -4.53 -10.24 -17.54
C TYR A 309 -3.85 -9.47 -18.68
N TRP A 310 -3.00 -8.54 -18.30
CA TRP A 310 -2.15 -7.78 -19.21
C TRP A 310 -0.79 -8.44 -19.34
N ASN A 311 -0.24 -8.47 -20.56
CA ASN A 311 1.17 -8.74 -20.85
C ASN A 311 1.90 -7.43 -21.20
N TYR A 312 3.15 -7.31 -20.77
CA TYR A 312 4.00 -6.15 -21.04
C TYR A 312 5.47 -6.48 -20.81
N ASP A 313 6.35 -5.74 -21.47
CA ASP A 313 7.81 -5.87 -21.35
C ASP A 313 8.42 -4.86 -20.34
N ALA A 314 7.62 -4.30 -19.45
CA ALA A 314 8.14 -3.41 -18.41
C ALA A 314 8.91 -4.20 -17.34
N ASP A 315 10.16 -3.79 -17.07
CA ASP A 315 11.04 -4.42 -16.09
C ASP A 315 10.46 -4.41 -14.66
N THR A 316 10.55 -5.56 -13.99
CA THR A 316 10.20 -5.73 -12.59
C THR A 316 11.23 -6.58 -11.85
N GLU A 317 11.05 -6.74 -10.54
CA GLU A 317 11.80 -7.66 -9.70
C GLU A 317 10.90 -8.39 -8.70
N PRO A 318 11.39 -9.47 -8.05
CA PRO A 318 10.71 -10.05 -6.90
C PRO A 318 10.26 -8.96 -5.92
N ALA A 319 9.06 -9.10 -5.36
CA ALA A 319 8.40 -8.10 -4.51
C ALA A 319 7.84 -6.84 -5.20
N ASN A 320 7.99 -6.70 -6.53
CA ASN A 320 7.10 -5.81 -7.30
C ASN A 320 5.67 -6.33 -7.38
N SER A 321 5.41 -7.58 -6.99
CA SER A 321 4.06 -8.13 -6.84
C SER A 321 3.12 -7.14 -6.15
N GLY A 322 1.99 -6.86 -6.78
CA GLY A 322 1.00 -5.87 -6.36
C GLY A 322 1.20 -4.45 -6.88
N SER A 323 2.31 -4.17 -7.58
CA SER A 323 2.56 -2.86 -8.20
C SER A 323 1.43 -2.47 -9.17
N PRO A 324 1.08 -1.18 -9.27
CA PRO A 324 0.15 -0.71 -10.29
C PRO A 324 0.73 -0.88 -11.70
N ILE A 325 -0.11 -1.32 -12.64
CA ILE A 325 0.16 -1.18 -14.07
C ILE A 325 -0.39 0.17 -14.50
N ILE A 326 0.49 1.14 -14.73
CA ILE A 326 0.12 2.54 -14.98
C ILE A 326 0.23 2.84 -16.47
N TRP A 327 -0.88 3.21 -17.10
CA TRP A 327 -0.87 3.68 -18.49
C TRP A 327 -0.32 5.11 -18.55
N THR A 328 0.91 5.25 -19.07
CA THR A 328 1.68 6.50 -19.00
C THR A 328 0.98 7.69 -19.66
N ALA A 329 0.31 7.48 -20.79
CA ALA A 329 -0.35 8.55 -21.54
C ALA A 329 -1.50 9.22 -20.79
N THR A 330 -2.11 8.53 -19.82
CA THR A 330 -3.29 9.03 -19.09
C THR A 330 -3.04 9.16 -17.58
N GLY A 331 -2.06 8.45 -17.04
CA GLY A 331 -1.82 8.33 -15.60
C GLY A 331 -2.83 7.43 -14.87
N PHE A 332 -3.77 6.81 -15.59
CA PHE A 332 -4.69 5.83 -15.03
C PHE A 332 -4.00 4.48 -14.87
N THR A 333 -4.41 3.74 -13.86
CA THR A 333 -4.02 2.34 -13.69
C THR A 333 -5.01 1.41 -14.39
N ILE A 334 -4.52 0.31 -14.95
CA ILE A 334 -5.30 -0.66 -15.72
C ILE A 334 -5.26 -2.09 -15.16
N GLY A 335 -4.44 -2.33 -14.15
CA GLY A 335 -4.31 -3.62 -13.49
C GLY A 335 -3.24 -3.63 -12.39
N ILE A 336 -2.93 -4.84 -11.93
CA ILE A 336 -2.03 -5.14 -10.82
C ILE A 336 -0.94 -6.09 -11.34
N HIS A 337 0.34 -5.73 -11.25
CA HIS A 337 1.45 -6.63 -11.57
C HIS A 337 1.47 -7.82 -10.62
N THR A 338 1.63 -9.02 -11.15
CA THR A 338 1.58 -10.25 -10.33
C THR A 338 2.77 -11.18 -10.57
N THR A 339 3.25 -11.29 -11.81
CA THR A 339 4.29 -12.25 -12.14
C THR A 339 5.31 -11.65 -13.09
N GLY A 340 6.59 -11.88 -12.79
CA GLY A 340 7.66 -11.69 -13.75
C GLY A 340 7.86 -12.96 -14.58
N ASN A 341 7.86 -12.84 -15.89
CA ASN A 341 8.02 -13.97 -16.81
C ASN A 341 8.73 -13.57 -18.12
N CYS A 342 9.72 -12.69 -18.07
CA CYS A 342 10.44 -12.19 -19.23
C CYS A 342 11.54 -13.13 -19.81
N THR A 343 11.32 -14.45 -19.79
CA THR A 343 12.25 -15.43 -20.37
C THR A 343 11.93 -15.76 -21.83
N ALA A 344 12.90 -15.59 -22.73
CA ALA A 344 12.88 -16.16 -24.10
C ALA A 344 11.53 -16.03 -24.86
N GLY A 345 11.03 -14.80 -25.03
CA GLY A 345 9.82 -14.51 -25.82
C GLY A 345 8.51 -14.58 -25.04
N SER A 346 8.58 -14.48 -23.70
CA SER A 346 7.43 -14.23 -22.84
C SER A 346 7.57 -12.89 -22.11
N ASP A 347 6.46 -12.39 -21.59
CA ASP A 347 6.36 -11.06 -21.01
C ASP A 347 5.97 -11.13 -19.53
N ASN A 348 6.25 -10.05 -18.80
CA ASN A 348 5.69 -9.87 -17.46
C ASN A 348 4.17 -9.71 -17.58
N TYR A 349 3.44 -10.12 -16.53
CA TYR A 349 1.99 -10.01 -16.57
C TYR A 349 1.35 -9.64 -15.24
N GLY A 350 0.09 -9.24 -15.33
CA GLY A 350 -0.68 -8.82 -14.17
C GLY A 350 -2.18 -8.88 -14.36
N THR A 351 -2.91 -9.07 -13.26
CA THR A 351 -4.37 -9.12 -13.23
C THR A 351 -4.95 -7.80 -13.76
N ALA A 352 -5.80 -7.89 -14.79
CA ALA A 352 -6.45 -6.73 -15.40
C ALA A 352 -7.76 -6.39 -14.68
N PHE A 353 -8.15 -5.11 -14.68
CA PHE A 353 -9.44 -4.71 -14.11
C PHE A 353 -10.66 -5.22 -14.88
N ALA A 354 -10.47 -5.79 -16.07
CA ALA A 354 -11.51 -6.52 -16.79
C ALA A 354 -11.89 -7.86 -16.10
N PHE A 355 -11.11 -8.33 -15.12
CA PHE A 355 -11.43 -9.53 -14.36
C PHE A 355 -12.55 -9.25 -13.35
N ALA A 356 -13.69 -9.93 -13.50
CA ALA A 356 -14.92 -9.60 -12.79
C ALA A 356 -14.82 -9.70 -11.25
N PRO A 357 -14.19 -10.72 -10.64
CA PRO A 357 -14.02 -10.78 -9.19
C PRO A 357 -13.31 -9.56 -8.60
N LEU A 358 -12.17 -9.15 -9.19
CA LEU A 358 -11.47 -7.92 -8.79
C LEU A 358 -12.33 -6.68 -8.99
N ALA A 359 -12.94 -6.53 -10.17
CA ALA A 359 -13.81 -5.39 -10.47
C ALA A 359 -14.98 -5.28 -9.48
N ASN A 360 -15.57 -6.41 -9.08
CA ASN A 360 -16.65 -6.46 -8.11
C ASN A 360 -16.16 -6.07 -6.71
N ALA A 361 -15.00 -6.58 -6.27
CA ALA A 361 -14.40 -6.22 -5.00
C ALA A 361 -14.16 -4.70 -4.90
N MET A 362 -13.55 -4.10 -5.93
CA MET A 362 -13.32 -2.66 -6.01
C MET A 362 -14.63 -1.86 -6.00
N ASN A 363 -15.64 -2.31 -6.74
CA ASN A 363 -16.95 -1.67 -6.77
C ASN A 363 -17.76 -1.86 -5.50
N SER A 364 -17.42 -2.83 -4.64
CA SER A 364 -18.12 -3.08 -3.37
C SER A 364 -17.49 -2.33 -2.18
N PHE A 365 -16.24 -1.90 -2.30
CA PHE A 365 -15.51 -1.21 -1.23
C PHE A 365 -16.05 0.22 -0.98
N PRO A 366 -16.11 0.72 0.28
CA PRO A 366 -15.78 0.05 1.55
C PRO A 366 -16.93 -0.78 2.14
N GLY A 367 -17.99 -1.02 1.38
CA GLY A 367 -19.21 -1.71 1.80
C GLY A 367 -20.48 -0.93 1.43
N GLY A 368 -21.65 -1.52 1.68
CA GLY A 368 -22.94 -0.92 1.33
C GLY A 368 -23.22 -0.97 -0.18
N ILE A 369 -23.85 0.08 -0.71
CA ILE A 369 -24.15 0.22 -2.14
C ILE A 369 -23.41 1.46 -2.67
N PRO A 370 -22.08 1.39 -2.80
CA PRO A 370 -21.29 2.54 -3.22
C PRO A 370 -21.56 2.86 -4.70
N ARG A 371 -21.59 4.15 -4.99
CA ARG A 371 -21.52 4.72 -6.34
C ARG A 371 -20.45 5.79 -6.33
N TYR A 372 -19.91 6.11 -7.49
CA TYR A 372 -18.78 7.01 -7.61
C TYR A 372 -19.14 8.20 -8.49
N MET A 373 -18.70 9.38 -8.08
CA MET A 373 -18.80 10.61 -8.85
C MET A 373 -17.41 11.23 -8.98
N ASP A 374 -16.98 11.51 -10.21
CA ASP A 374 -15.69 12.12 -10.52
C ASP A 374 -15.85 13.03 -11.75
N ASN A 375 -15.37 14.27 -11.63
CA ASN A 375 -15.42 15.23 -12.74
C ASN A 375 -14.48 14.84 -13.89
N THR A 376 -13.48 13.99 -13.63
CA THR A 376 -12.45 13.60 -14.58
C THR A 376 -13.00 12.82 -15.78
N SER A 377 -12.38 13.02 -16.95
CA SER A 377 -12.64 12.20 -18.14
C SER A 377 -11.89 10.88 -18.03
N TYR A 378 -12.64 9.77 -17.99
CA TYR A 378 -12.07 8.43 -17.94
C TYR A 378 -11.85 7.92 -19.37
N PRO A 379 -10.67 7.32 -19.69
CA PRO A 379 -10.40 6.81 -21.02
C PRO A 379 -11.45 5.79 -21.48
N GLY A 380 -11.94 5.92 -22.72
CA GLY A 380 -12.90 4.97 -23.32
C GLY A 380 -14.31 4.97 -22.70
N VAL A 381 -14.61 5.85 -21.74
CA VAL A 381 -15.92 5.88 -21.07
C VAL A 381 -16.89 6.81 -21.81
N LEU A 382 -17.81 6.22 -22.56
CA LEU A 382 -18.90 6.93 -23.24
C LEU A 382 -20.22 6.93 -22.44
N VAL A 383 -20.43 5.90 -21.63
CA VAL A 383 -21.63 5.72 -20.80
C VAL A 383 -21.18 5.59 -19.35
N ARG A 384 -21.87 6.27 -18.43
CA ARG A 384 -21.55 6.28 -17.00
C ARG A 384 -22.66 5.57 -16.23
N ASP A 385 -22.27 4.75 -15.25
CA ASP A 385 -23.19 3.94 -14.43
C ASP A 385 -22.93 4.09 -12.93
N GLY A 386 -21.95 4.91 -12.57
CA GLY A 386 -21.56 5.18 -11.18
C GLY A 386 -20.69 4.08 -10.58
N ASN A 387 -20.20 3.14 -11.38
CA ASN A 387 -19.13 2.23 -10.94
C ASN A 387 -17.77 2.98 -10.92
N ILE A 388 -16.75 2.43 -10.26
CA ILE A 388 -15.47 3.14 -10.05
C ILE A 388 -14.70 3.40 -11.35
N PHE A 389 -14.92 2.59 -12.38
CA PHE A 389 -14.33 2.72 -13.72
C PHE A 389 -15.13 3.68 -14.62
N ARG A 390 -16.39 3.95 -14.28
CA ARG A 390 -17.34 4.74 -15.08
C ARG A 390 -18.18 5.65 -14.15
N PRO A 391 -17.52 6.50 -13.34
CA PRO A 391 -18.19 7.29 -12.33
C PRO A 391 -19.14 8.30 -12.98
N PHE A 392 -20.17 8.70 -12.25
CA PHE A 392 -21.01 9.83 -12.62
C PHE A 392 -20.16 11.11 -12.70
N GLN A 393 -20.54 12.06 -13.54
CA GLN A 393 -19.81 13.31 -13.71
C GLN A 393 -20.47 14.49 -12.98
N THR A 394 -21.76 14.37 -12.68
CA THR A 394 -22.55 15.47 -12.08
C THR A 394 -23.44 15.00 -10.94
N LEU A 395 -23.83 15.93 -10.08
CA LEU A 395 -24.76 15.68 -8.99
C LEU A 395 -26.15 15.24 -9.47
N SER A 396 -26.64 15.80 -10.58
CA SER A 396 -27.95 15.43 -11.12
C SER A 396 -27.95 13.99 -11.59
N GLU A 397 -26.92 13.60 -12.36
CA GLU A 397 -26.74 12.23 -12.84
C GLU A 397 -26.60 11.24 -11.67
N ALA A 398 -25.77 11.58 -10.68
CA ALA A 398 -25.58 10.73 -9.52
C ALA A 398 -26.87 10.56 -8.71
N TYR A 399 -27.59 11.65 -8.43
CA TYR A 399 -28.83 11.59 -7.67
C TYR A 399 -29.96 10.90 -8.43
N SER A 400 -30.10 11.10 -9.75
CA SER A 400 -31.17 10.45 -10.53
C SER A 400 -30.94 8.95 -10.66
N THR A 401 -29.69 8.53 -10.85
CA THR A 401 -29.35 7.16 -11.26
C THR A 401 -28.94 6.26 -10.09
N ALA A 402 -28.35 6.79 -9.03
CA ALA A 402 -27.97 5.98 -7.87
C ALA A 402 -29.20 5.26 -7.27
N PRO A 403 -29.09 4.00 -6.85
CA PRO A 403 -30.22 3.29 -6.24
C PRO A 403 -30.61 3.90 -4.89
N ASN A 404 -31.81 3.55 -4.40
CA ASN A 404 -32.22 3.95 -3.06
C ASN A 404 -31.25 3.39 -2.00
N ASN A 405 -30.94 4.18 -0.97
CA ASN A 405 -29.95 3.91 0.06
C ASN A 405 -28.49 3.80 -0.43
N ALA A 406 -28.19 4.27 -1.64
CA ALA A 406 -26.81 4.34 -2.12
C ALA A 406 -25.97 5.36 -1.35
N THR A 407 -24.67 5.10 -1.28
CA THR A 407 -23.66 6.12 -0.91
C THR A 407 -22.90 6.52 -2.17
N VAL A 408 -23.02 7.78 -2.58
CA VAL A 408 -22.22 8.36 -3.67
C VAL A 408 -20.93 8.91 -3.07
N HIS A 409 -19.83 8.21 -3.35
CA HIS A 409 -18.46 8.60 -3.07
C HIS A 409 -18.01 9.60 -4.13
N VAL A 410 -17.87 10.86 -3.71
CA VAL A 410 -17.41 11.96 -4.55
C VAL A 410 -15.90 12.02 -4.47
N VAL A 411 -15.26 11.78 -5.60
CA VAL A 411 -13.81 11.88 -5.77
C VAL A 411 -13.40 13.35 -5.74
N GLU A 412 -12.21 13.61 -5.20
CA GLU A 412 -11.59 14.93 -5.12
C GLU A 412 -11.77 15.76 -6.42
N GLY A 413 -12.17 17.02 -6.23
CA GLY A 413 -12.31 17.97 -7.32
C GLY A 413 -13.39 19.03 -7.09
N THR A 414 -13.52 19.91 -8.08
CA THR A 414 -14.54 20.96 -8.11
C THR A 414 -15.68 20.57 -9.05
N PHE A 415 -16.91 20.67 -8.55
CA PHE A 415 -18.15 20.38 -9.26
C PHE A 415 -18.97 21.68 -9.33
N PRO A 416 -18.69 22.57 -10.31
CA PRO A 416 -19.27 23.90 -10.34
C PRO A 416 -20.72 23.89 -10.83
N LYS A 417 -21.53 24.84 -10.36
CA LYS A 417 -22.92 25.02 -10.81
C LYS A 417 -23.02 25.34 -12.31
N SER A 418 -22.01 26.04 -12.85
CA SER A 418 -21.94 26.42 -14.27
C SER A 418 -21.85 25.23 -15.22
N ARG A 419 -21.49 24.05 -14.71
CA ARG A 419 -21.46 22.83 -15.51
C ARG A 419 -22.88 22.36 -15.82
N ALA A 420 -23.16 22.17 -17.11
CA ALA A 420 -24.42 21.58 -17.57
C ALA A 420 -24.72 20.26 -16.83
N GLY A 421 -25.94 20.15 -16.29
CA GLY A 421 -26.38 18.96 -15.55
C GLY A 421 -25.84 18.84 -14.13
N ASN A 422 -25.10 19.82 -13.59
CA ASN A 422 -24.61 19.79 -12.22
C ASN A 422 -25.46 20.61 -11.22
N VAL A 423 -26.77 20.67 -11.49
CA VAL A 423 -27.79 21.28 -10.63
C VAL A 423 -28.91 20.27 -10.43
N THR A 424 -29.31 20.04 -9.19
CA THR A 424 -30.40 19.11 -8.85
C THR A 424 -31.10 19.53 -7.57
N THR A 425 -32.37 19.15 -7.44
CA THR A 425 -33.16 19.33 -6.21
C THR A 425 -33.30 17.97 -5.53
N ILE A 426 -32.73 17.85 -4.33
CA ILE A 426 -32.75 16.61 -3.55
C ILE A 426 -33.94 16.63 -2.58
N GLY A 427 -34.64 15.49 -2.44
CA GLY A 427 -35.62 15.27 -1.37
C GLY A 427 -37.03 15.85 -1.56
N SER A 428 -37.33 16.59 -2.63
CA SER A 428 -38.70 17.08 -2.85
C SER A 428 -39.64 15.94 -3.29
N GLY A 429 -40.56 15.53 -2.41
CA GLY A 429 -41.61 14.53 -2.72
C GLY A 429 -41.13 13.10 -2.98
N SER A 430 -39.87 12.77 -2.65
CA SER A 430 -39.27 11.47 -2.95
C SER A 430 -39.06 10.62 -1.69
N SER A 431 -39.31 9.31 -1.79
CA SER A 431 -38.91 8.31 -0.79
C SER A 431 -37.47 7.82 -0.97
N LYS A 432 -36.73 8.43 -1.90
CA LYS A 432 -35.35 8.07 -2.25
C LYS A 432 -34.36 8.74 -1.29
N THR A 433 -33.54 7.93 -0.63
CA THR A 433 -32.43 8.34 0.20
C THR A 433 -31.12 8.07 -0.54
N VAL A 434 -30.25 9.07 -0.67
CA VAL A 434 -28.89 8.95 -1.18
C VAL A 434 -27.97 9.73 -0.27
N THR A 435 -26.87 9.12 0.15
CA THR A 435 -25.83 9.79 0.96
C THR A 435 -24.68 10.20 0.05
N PHE A 436 -24.24 11.46 0.11
CA PHE A 436 -23.01 11.89 -0.56
C PHE A 436 -21.88 11.94 0.46
N ARG A 437 -20.72 11.35 0.13
CA ARG A 437 -19.50 11.38 0.96
C ARG A 437 -18.31 11.74 0.11
N ALA A 438 -17.35 12.46 0.67
CA ALA A 438 -16.05 12.69 0.05
C ALA A 438 -15.00 11.82 0.76
N PRO A 439 -14.84 10.54 0.37
CA PRO A 439 -13.89 9.65 1.04
C PRO A 439 -12.44 10.00 0.71
N VAL A 440 -12.19 10.70 -0.40
CA VAL A 440 -10.84 11.01 -0.88
C VAL A 440 -10.73 12.49 -1.26
N GLY A 441 -9.66 13.13 -0.79
CA GLY A 441 -9.32 14.53 -1.05
C GLY A 441 -10.39 15.55 -0.64
N ARG A 442 -10.33 16.73 -1.27
CA ARG A 442 -11.25 17.83 -1.01
C ARG A 442 -12.27 17.96 -2.14
N VAL A 443 -13.55 18.01 -1.77
CA VAL A 443 -14.66 18.18 -2.72
C VAL A 443 -15.26 19.57 -2.55
N HIS A 444 -15.35 20.31 -3.64
CA HIS A 444 -16.07 21.58 -3.69
C HIS A 444 -17.28 21.45 -4.63
N VAL A 445 -18.47 21.74 -4.12
CA VAL A 445 -19.74 21.68 -4.84
C VAL A 445 -20.36 23.05 -4.86
N GLY A 446 -20.72 23.53 -6.05
CA GLY A 446 -21.42 24.82 -6.21
C GLY A 446 -20.51 25.95 -6.70
N GLU A 447 -20.81 27.17 -6.24
CA GLU A 447 -20.06 28.40 -6.52
C GLU A 447 -19.12 28.75 -5.35
#